data_AF-A0AAX2GV57-F1
#
_entry.id   AF-A0AAX2GV57-F1
#
_cell.length_a   1.000
_cell.length_b   1.000
_cell.length_c   1.000
_cell.angle_alpha   90.00
_cell.angle_beta   90.00
_cell.angle_gamma   90.00
#
_symmetry.space_group_name_H-M   'P 1'
#
loop_
_entity.id
_entity.type
_entity.pdbx_description
1 polymer ?
#
loop_
_entity_poly.entity_id
_entity_poly.type
_entity_poly.pdbx_seq_one_letter_code
_entity_poly.pdbx_strand_id
1 'polypeptide(L)'
;MNKSIFIAICTLFCLQVRAADYTLMSPDGKINARIQVDRKVDLQVSYQGQKYISIPAIRLITDKQVLGEKVSVKKVVRHSVNRVLHPVYGINSNVGENYNELQIDCKGNYSIVFRAYNEGMAWRFMTRLGRKEIIVKEEPVDYHFADNYTAWFHPVMSESDYRKQRVSDNKQKPNYSSLPLLVKANDGVNILLHESDVSDYPCMSVQSSINQSNTLTAIHPFYPKATEPGGYKNFNMVVKERNDYIARTSGTRSFPWRIIAFSASDKDILNNQLVWLLANDCRIQDTSWIKPGKVAWDWWYGLNLSGVNFEAGINTETYKY
;
A
#
# COMPACT_ATOMS: atom_id res chain seq x y z
N MET A 1 -18.35 40.81 -66.02
CA MET A 1 -18.24 39.41 -65.58
C MET A 1 -17.19 39.32 -64.48
N ASN A 2 -17.58 39.50 -63.22
CA ASN A 2 -16.67 39.31 -62.07
C ASN A 2 -17.14 38.06 -61.30
N LYS A 3 -16.37 36.97 -61.38
CA LYS A 3 -16.59 35.77 -60.59
C LYS A 3 -15.89 35.93 -59.24
N SER A 4 -16.66 36.15 -58.18
CA SER A 4 -16.16 36.12 -56.81
C SER A 4 -16.00 34.66 -56.35
N ILE A 5 -14.77 34.26 -56.06
CA ILE A 5 -14.43 32.94 -55.49
C ILE A 5 -14.61 33.02 -53.97
N PHE A 6 -15.53 32.22 -53.43
CA PHE A 6 -15.73 32.07 -52.00
C PHE A 6 -14.83 30.93 -51.50
N ILE A 7 -13.75 31.26 -50.78
CA ILE A 7 -12.87 30.28 -50.13
C ILE A 7 -13.48 29.95 -48.77
N ALA A 8 -14.00 28.73 -48.63
CA ALA A 8 -14.45 28.19 -47.35
C ALA A 8 -13.23 27.79 -46.51
N ILE A 9 -12.95 28.55 -45.45
CA ILE A 9 -11.93 28.22 -44.45
C ILE A 9 -12.52 27.18 -43.50
N CYS A 10 -12.18 25.92 -43.71
CA CYS A 10 -12.43 24.85 -42.74
C CYS A 10 -11.47 25.01 -41.55
N THR A 11 -11.91 25.69 -40.49
CA THR A 11 -11.24 25.67 -39.18
C THR A 11 -11.32 24.27 -38.59
N LEU A 12 -10.22 23.51 -38.67
CA LEU A 12 -10.01 22.31 -37.86
C LEU A 12 -10.06 22.70 -36.38
N PHE A 13 -11.17 22.37 -35.70
CA PHE A 13 -11.22 22.36 -34.24
C PHE A 13 -10.35 21.20 -33.73
N CYS A 14 -9.08 21.49 -33.48
CA CYS A 14 -8.20 20.57 -32.78
C CYS A 14 -8.65 20.53 -31.31
N LEU A 15 -9.45 19.52 -30.93
CA LEU A 15 -9.77 19.22 -29.53
C LEU A 15 -8.47 18.89 -28.80
N GLN A 16 -7.87 19.89 -28.16
CA GLN A 16 -6.81 19.64 -27.20
C GLN A 16 -7.40 18.89 -26.02
N VAL A 17 -7.17 17.58 -25.96
CA VAL A 17 -7.35 16.80 -24.75
C VAL A 17 -6.39 17.37 -23.72
N ARG A 18 -6.89 18.23 -22.83
CA ARG A 18 -6.10 18.75 -21.71
C ARG A 18 -5.99 17.67 -20.66
N ALA A 19 -4.75 17.32 -20.29
CA ALA A 19 -4.47 16.54 -19.10
C ALA A 19 -5.20 17.16 -17.89
N ALA A 20 -5.88 16.34 -17.10
CA ALA A 20 -6.51 16.80 -15.88
C ALA A 20 -5.47 16.78 -14.75
N ASP A 21 -5.28 17.91 -14.08
CA ASP A 21 -4.32 18.06 -12.99
C ASP A 21 -5.08 18.35 -11.69
N TYR A 22 -4.88 17.52 -10.68
CA TYR A 22 -5.53 17.65 -9.39
C TYR A 22 -4.50 17.81 -8.29
N THR A 23 -4.73 18.78 -7.42
CA THR A 23 -3.99 18.91 -6.16
C THR A 23 -4.81 18.35 -5.01
N LEU A 24 -4.14 17.69 -4.06
CA LEU A 24 -4.69 17.24 -2.79
C LEU A 24 -3.70 17.59 -1.68
N MET A 25 -4.15 18.37 -0.70
CA MET A 25 -3.32 18.77 0.44
C MET A 25 -3.84 18.11 1.71
N SER A 26 -2.93 17.77 2.61
CA SER A 26 -3.24 17.43 4.00
C SER A 26 -3.91 18.61 4.74
N PRO A 27 -4.68 18.34 5.81
CA PRO A 27 -5.32 19.39 6.63
C PRO A 27 -4.35 20.46 7.15
N ASP A 28 -3.11 20.10 7.51
CA ASP A 28 -2.08 21.05 7.97
C ASP A 28 -1.24 21.65 6.84
N GLY A 29 -1.50 21.25 5.59
CA GLY A 29 -0.84 21.74 4.39
C GLY A 29 0.59 21.25 4.18
N LYS A 30 1.17 20.42 5.06
CA LYS A 30 2.56 19.97 4.93
C LYS A 30 2.72 18.94 3.81
N ILE A 31 1.79 18.02 3.68
CA ILE A 31 1.75 17.06 2.57
C ILE A 31 0.91 17.64 1.43
N ASN A 32 1.48 17.61 0.23
CA ASN A 32 0.80 18.00 -1.01
C ASN A 32 1.04 16.91 -2.07
N ALA A 33 -0.05 16.40 -2.64
CA ALA A 33 -0.04 15.49 -3.77
C ALA A 33 -0.54 16.19 -5.03
N ARG A 34 0.23 16.05 -6.11
CA ARG A 34 -0.17 16.41 -7.48
C ARG A 34 -0.50 15.13 -8.25
N ILE A 35 -1.73 15.01 -8.72
CA ILE A 35 -2.26 13.86 -9.45
C ILE A 35 -2.56 14.31 -10.87
N GLN A 36 -1.80 13.79 -11.85
CA GLN A 36 -2.03 14.10 -13.26
C GLN A 36 -2.68 12.91 -13.93
N VAL A 37 -3.82 13.15 -14.59
CA VAL A 37 -4.61 12.14 -15.28
C VAL A 37 -4.68 12.50 -16.76
N ASP A 38 -3.98 11.71 -17.56
CA ASP A 38 -3.99 11.77 -19.02
C ASP A 38 -3.95 10.34 -19.60
N ARG A 39 -2.91 9.99 -20.36
CA ARG A 39 -2.68 8.61 -20.84
C ARG A 39 -2.35 7.65 -19.70
N LYS A 40 -1.90 8.17 -18.57
CA LYS A 40 -1.60 7.44 -17.34
C LYS A 40 -1.99 8.29 -16.13
N VAL A 41 -1.95 7.69 -14.94
CA VAL A 41 -2.12 8.41 -13.67
C VAL A 41 -0.77 8.55 -13.00
N ASP A 42 -0.25 9.77 -13.00
CA ASP A 42 0.96 10.16 -12.29
C ASP A 42 0.60 10.72 -10.90
N LEU A 43 1.36 10.35 -9.88
CA LEU A 43 1.27 10.91 -8.53
C LEU A 43 2.63 11.47 -8.12
N GLN A 44 2.70 12.73 -7.75
CA GLN A 44 3.88 13.35 -7.14
C GLN A 44 3.52 13.78 -5.73
N VAL A 45 4.33 13.42 -4.74
CA VAL A 45 4.11 13.77 -3.34
C VAL A 45 5.25 14.62 -2.81
N SER A 46 4.86 15.75 -2.23
CA SER A 46 5.75 16.70 -1.55
C SER A 46 5.44 16.74 -0.06
N TYR A 47 6.47 16.96 0.75
CA TYR A 47 6.37 17.20 2.18
C TYR A 47 7.10 18.51 2.53
N GLN A 48 6.42 19.42 3.22
CA GLN A 48 6.91 20.76 3.56
C GLN A 48 7.46 21.53 2.35
N GLY A 49 6.79 21.40 1.20
CA GLY A 49 7.17 22.07 -0.06
C GLY A 49 8.28 21.37 -0.87
N GLN A 50 8.97 20.38 -0.31
CA GLN A 50 10.00 19.62 -1.02
C GLN A 50 9.44 18.36 -1.66
N LYS A 51 9.88 18.04 -2.88
CA LYS A 51 9.47 16.85 -3.62
C LYS A 51 10.37 15.69 -3.25
N TYR A 52 9.80 14.62 -2.69
CA TYR A 52 10.58 13.44 -2.29
C TYR A 52 10.34 12.23 -3.18
N ILE A 53 9.10 12.07 -3.67
CA ILE A 53 8.70 10.83 -4.34
C ILE A 53 7.67 11.10 -5.43
N SER A 54 7.77 10.34 -6.51
CA SER A 54 6.76 10.28 -7.56
C SER A 54 6.50 8.85 -7.99
N ILE A 55 5.28 8.59 -8.44
CA ILE A 55 4.83 7.34 -9.04
C ILE A 55 4.31 7.69 -10.43
N PRO A 56 5.05 7.38 -11.49
CA PRO A 56 4.74 7.86 -12.83
C PRO A 56 3.58 7.11 -13.50
N ALA A 57 3.11 6.01 -12.92
CA ALA A 57 1.99 5.25 -13.44
C ALA A 57 1.36 4.39 -12.34
N ILE A 58 0.24 4.82 -11.79
CA ILE A 58 -0.60 4.00 -10.93
C ILE A 58 -1.50 3.14 -11.80
N ARG A 59 -1.31 1.81 -11.79
CA ARG A 59 -2.04 0.88 -12.66
C ARG A 59 -2.46 -0.39 -11.94
N LEU A 60 -3.55 -0.98 -12.43
CA LEU A 60 -3.99 -2.32 -12.06
C LEU A 60 -4.30 -3.09 -13.33
N ILE A 61 -3.51 -4.13 -13.63
CA ILE A 61 -3.65 -4.92 -14.85
C ILE A 61 -4.54 -6.13 -14.54
N THR A 62 -5.71 -6.18 -15.17
CA THR A 62 -6.66 -7.28 -14.99
C THR A 62 -6.86 -8.06 -16.29
N ASP A 63 -7.55 -9.19 -16.23
CA ASP A 63 -7.99 -9.94 -17.40
C ASP A 63 -9.08 -9.24 -18.22
N LYS A 64 -9.66 -8.15 -17.71
CA LYS A 64 -10.72 -7.38 -18.40
C LYS A 64 -10.21 -6.11 -19.06
N GLN A 65 -9.37 -5.38 -18.35
CA GLN A 65 -8.83 -4.08 -18.78
C GLN A 65 -7.63 -3.68 -17.90
N VAL A 66 -6.87 -2.69 -18.37
CA VAL A 66 -5.84 -2.02 -17.57
C VAL A 66 -6.44 -0.76 -16.96
N LEU A 67 -6.51 -0.71 -15.63
CA LEU A 67 -6.95 0.48 -14.91
C LEU A 67 -5.78 1.45 -14.76
N GLY A 68 -6.04 2.76 -14.83
CA GLY A 68 -4.99 3.77 -14.73
C GLY A 68 -4.23 4.06 -16.02
N GLU A 69 -4.63 3.46 -17.15
CA GLU A 69 -4.17 3.81 -18.50
C GLU A 69 -5.31 4.34 -19.37
N LYS A 70 -4.99 5.25 -20.30
CA LYS A 70 -5.94 5.93 -21.22
C LYS A 70 -7.19 6.40 -20.47
N VAL A 71 -6.98 7.07 -19.34
CA VAL A 71 -8.02 7.32 -18.36
C VAL A 71 -9.01 8.35 -18.90
N SER A 72 -10.29 8.00 -18.85
CA SER A 72 -11.38 8.96 -19.10
C SER A 72 -12.11 9.21 -17.79
N VAL A 73 -11.91 10.40 -17.23
CA VAL A 73 -12.58 10.82 -15.99
C VAL A 73 -14.07 11.02 -16.24
N LYS A 74 -14.91 10.38 -15.42
CA LYS A 74 -16.37 10.53 -15.42
C LYS A 74 -16.82 11.57 -14.40
N LYS A 75 -16.25 11.50 -13.19
CA LYS A 75 -16.62 12.36 -12.07
C LYS A 75 -15.45 12.49 -11.12
N VAL A 76 -15.35 13.64 -10.46
CA VAL A 76 -14.43 13.85 -9.35
C VAL A 76 -15.27 14.17 -8.11
N VAL A 77 -14.95 13.53 -7.00
CA VAL A 77 -15.58 13.76 -5.70
C VAL A 77 -14.49 14.15 -4.71
N ARG A 78 -14.75 15.20 -3.94
CA ARG A 78 -13.87 15.68 -2.88
C ARG A 78 -14.66 15.79 -1.60
N HIS A 79 -14.04 15.42 -0.49
CA HIS A 79 -14.56 15.69 0.84
C HIS A 79 -13.42 15.70 1.85
N SER A 80 -13.74 16.16 3.06
CA SER A 80 -12.82 16.17 4.20
C SER A 80 -13.46 15.42 5.34
N VAL A 81 -12.66 14.70 6.10
CA VAL A 81 -13.07 14.02 7.33
C VAL A 81 -12.25 14.56 8.47
N ASN A 82 -12.92 14.84 9.58
CA ASN A 82 -12.30 15.15 10.87
C ASN A 82 -13.19 14.54 11.96
N ARG A 83 -12.73 13.43 12.55
CA ARG A 83 -13.44 12.72 13.63
C ARG A 83 -12.47 12.03 14.56
N VAL A 84 -12.99 11.50 15.66
CA VAL A 84 -12.24 10.66 16.59
C VAL A 84 -12.82 9.25 16.55
N LEU A 85 -11.94 8.26 16.49
CA LEU A 85 -12.28 6.85 16.56
C LEU A 85 -11.81 6.28 17.89
N HIS A 86 -12.51 5.25 18.37
CA HIS A 86 -12.24 4.59 19.64
C HIS A 86 -11.88 3.12 19.40
N PRO A 87 -10.58 2.77 19.37
CA PRO A 87 -10.15 1.38 19.25
C PRO A 87 -10.65 0.55 20.44
N VAL A 88 -11.00 -0.72 20.18
CA VAL A 88 -11.33 -1.68 21.26
C VAL A 88 -10.12 -1.92 22.17
N TYR A 89 -8.94 -1.97 21.56
CA TYR A 89 -7.64 -2.08 22.21
C TYR A 89 -6.58 -1.44 21.31
N GLY A 90 -5.42 -1.13 21.89
CA GLY A 90 -4.30 -0.54 21.18
C GLY A 90 -3.46 0.35 22.10
N ILE A 91 -2.50 1.05 21.51
CA ILE A 91 -1.65 1.99 22.25
C ILE A 91 -2.36 3.30 22.63
N ASN A 92 -3.49 3.60 21.98
CA ASN A 92 -4.31 4.79 22.22
C ASN A 92 -5.79 4.40 22.37
N SER A 93 -6.50 5.03 23.32
CA SER A 93 -7.95 4.89 23.49
C SER A 93 -8.77 5.80 22.56
N ASN A 94 -8.11 6.81 21.99
CA ASN A 94 -8.68 7.75 21.04
C ASN A 94 -7.69 7.93 19.88
N VAL A 95 -8.17 7.81 18.64
CA VAL A 95 -7.37 8.02 17.44
C VAL A 95 -8.08 9.06 16.58
N GLY A 96 -7.43 10.19 16.34
CA GLY A 96 -7.93 11.21 15.43
C GLY A 96 -7.83 10.76 13.98
N GLU A 97 -8.91 10.87 13.22
CA GLU A 97 -8.93 10.66 11.78
C GLU A 97 -9.20 12.00 11.10
N ASN A 98 -8.17 12.56 10.47
CA ASN A 98 -8.24 13.86 9.82
C ASN A 98 -7.56 13.81 8.44
N TYR A 99 -8.33 13.90 7.37
CA TYR A 99 -7.82 13.86 6.01
C TYR A 99 -8.69 14.62 5.01
N ASN A 100 -8.07 15.00 3.90
CA ASN A 100 -8.77 15.39 2.68
C ASN A 100 -8.75 14.23 1.68
N GLU A 101 -9.87 14.00 0.99
CA GLU A 101 -10.00 12.94 -0.02
C GLU A 101 -10.26 13.51 -1.42
N LEU A 102 -9.69 12.83 -2.40
CA LEU A 102 -9.99 12.96 -3.82
C LEU A 102 -10.33 11.58 -4.38
N GLN A 103 -11.58 11.38 -4.78
CA GLN A 103 -11.99 10.22 -5.55
C GLN A 103 -12.18 10.61 -7.01
N ILE A 104 -11.48 9.92 -7.91
CA ILE A 104 -11.61 10.07 -9.36
C ILE A 104 -12.35 8.85 -9.88
N ASP A 105 -13.61 9.05 -10.27
CA ASP A 105 -14.41 8.02 -10.93
C ASP A 105 -14.10 8.02 -12.42
N CYS A 106 -13.71 6.87 -12.94
CA CYS A 106 -13.31 6.69 -14.33
C CYS A 106 -14.38 5.96 -15.13
N LYS A 107 -14.45 6.23 -16.44
CA LYS A 107 -15.08 5.29 -17.38
C LYS A 107 -14.36 3.93 -17.28
N GLY A 108 -15.10 2.85 -17.48
CA GLY A 108 -14.61 1.49 -17.19
C GLY A 108 -14.98 0.98 -15.79
N ASN A 109 -15.88 1.67 -15.08
CA ASN A 109 -16.46 1.24 -13.80
C ASN A 109 -15.42 0.98 -12.70
N TYR A 110 -14.48 1.90 -12.55
CA TYR A 110 -13.54 1.91 -11.43
C TYR A 110 -13.30 3.34 -10.94
N SER A 111 -12.72 3.44 -9.76
CA SER A 111 -12.28 4.70 -9.16
C SER A 111 -10.85 4.55 -8.66
N ILE A 112 -10.12 5.66 -8.61
CA ILE A 112 -8.90 5.78 -7.81
C ILE A 112 -9.19 6.77 -6.70
N VAL A 113 -9.00 6.33 -5.46
CA VAL A 113 -9.24 7.14 -4.26
C VAL A 113 -7.89 7.52 -3.67
N PHE A 114 -7.75 8.80 -3.35
CA PHE A 114 -6.55 9.39 -2.77
C PHE A 114 -6.92 10.08 -1.45
N ARG A 115 -6.15 9.86 -0.39
CA ARG A 115 -6.29 10.54 0.90
C ARG A 115 -4.99 11.18 1.32
N ALA A 116 -5.06 12.43 1.77
CA ALA A 116 -3.95 13.14 2.38
C ALA A 116 -4.27 13.40 3.86
N TYR A 117 -3.57 12.69 4.73
CA TYR A 117 -3.50 12.94 6.17
C TYR A 117 -2.31 13.85 6.46
N ASN A 118 -2.19 14.36 7.69
CA ASN A 118 -1.01 15.13 8.08
C ASN A 118 0.26 14.25 8.12
N GLU A 119 0.09 12.95 8.35
CA GLU A 119 1.16 11.98 8.51
C GLU A 119 1.50 11.21 7.23
N GLY A 120 0.69 11.33 6.17
CA GLY A 120 0.94 10.59 4.94
C GLY A 120 -0.09 10.76 3.83
N MET A 121 0.30 10.29 2.66
CA MET A 121 -0.54 10.14 1.48
C MET A 121 -0.88 8.67 1.26
N ALA A 122 -2.11 8.37 0.90
CA ALA A 122 -2.52 7.01 0.53
C ALA A 122 -3.40 6.99 -0.72
N TRP A 123 -3.34 5.90 -1.47
CA TRP A 123 -4.27 5.66 -2.58
C TRP A 123 -4.71 4.20 -2.68
N ARG A 124 -5.84 3.96 -3.33
CA ARG A 124 -6.33 2.62 -3.70
C ARG A 124 -7.20 2.64 -4.94
N PHE A 125 -7.32 1.48 -5.59
CA PHE A 125 -8.36 1.23 -6.58
C PHE A 125 -9.67 0.79 -5.92
N MET A 126 -10.79 1.17 -6.52
CA MET A 126 -12.11 0.59 -6.24
C MET A 126 -12.74 0.17 -7.55
N THR A 127 -13.22 -1.07 -7.66
CA THR A 127 -13.81 -1.62 -8.88
C THR A 127 -15.30 -1.88 -8.71
N ARG A 128 -16.03 -1.75 -9.83
CA ARG A 128 -17.47 -2.07 -9.97
C ARG A 128 -17.69 -2.78 -11.30
N LEU A 129 -16.88 -3.80 -11.59
CA LEU A 129 -16.86 -4.47 -12.89
C LEU A 129 -18.04 -5.45 -13.10
N GLY A 130 -18.91 -5.60 -12.09
CA GLY A 130 -20.17 -6.34 -12.21
C GLY A 130 -20.00 -7.86 -12.36
N ARG A 131 -18.83 -8.41 -12.02
CA ARG A 131 -18.53 -9.84 -12.12
C ARG A 131 -18.27 -10.45 -10.74
N LYS A 132 -18.69 -11.70 -10.58
CA LYS A 132 -18.42 -12.50 -9.37
C LYS A 132 -16.92 -12.64 -9.11
N GLU A 133 -16.12 -12.74 -10.18
CA GLU A 133 -14.67 -12.91 -10.09
C GLU A 133 -13.96 -12.21 -11.28
N ILE A 134 -12.75 -11.70 -11.01
CA ILE A 134 -11.78 -11.18 -11.96
C ILE A 134 -10.39 -11.73 -11.62
N ILE A 135 -9.49 -11.72 -12.61
CA ILE A 135 -8.07 -12.03 -12.41
C ILE A 135 -7.29 -10.73 -12.45
N VAL A 136 -6.47 -10.49 -11.43
CA VAL A 136 -5.46 -9.43 -11.42
C VAL A 136 -4.13 -10.05 -11.78
N LYS A 137 -3.62 -9.66 -12.95
CA LYS A 137 -2.33 -10.14 -13.47
C LYS A 137 -1.19 -9.49 -12.71
N GLU A 138 -1.21 -8.17 -12.63
CA GLU A 138 -0.15 -7.36 -12.03
C GLU A 138 -0.69 -6.06 -11.44
N GLU A 139 0.01 -5.52 -10.45
CA GLU A 139 -0.16 -4.17 -9.92
C GLU A 139 1.21 -3.48 -9.88
N PRO A 140 1.65 -2.91 -11.02
CA PRO A 140 2.95 -2.27 -11.09
C PRO A 140 2.92 -0.91 -10.39
N VAL A 141 3.85 -0.71 -9.46
CA VAL A 141 4.08 0.57 -8.79
C VAL A 141 5.59 0.80 -8.69
N ASP A 142 6.07 1.87 -9.31
CA ASP A 142 7.46 2.32 -9.21
C ASP A 142 7.51 3.59 -8.35
N TYR A 143 8.19 3.48 -7.22
CA TYR A 143 8.45 4.57 -6.29
C TYR A 143 9.74 5.28 -6.68
N HIS A 144 9.64 6.33 -7.48
CA HIS A 144 10.79 7.15 -7.91
C HIS A 144 11.11 8.16 -6.82
N PHE A 145 12.23 7.97 -6.13
CA PHE A 145 12.72 8.92 -5.14
C PHE A 145 13.51 10.04 -5.83
N ALA A 146 13.46 11.24 -5.25
CA ALA A 146 14.14 12.41 -5.80
C ALA A 146 15.68 12.29 -5.75
N ASP A 147 16.21 11.44 -4.87
CA ASP A 147 17.65 11.17 -4.74
C ASP A 147 17.90 9.74 -4.21
N ASN A 148 19.16 9.34 -4.13
CA ASN A 148 19.58 8.03 -3.67
C ASN A 148 19.60 7.92 -2.14
N TYR A 149 18.42 7.84 -1.56
CA TYR A 149 18.23 7.80 -0.11
C TYR A 149 18.71 6.51 0.54
N THR A 150 18.90 6.57 1.85
CA THR A 150 19.18 5.38 2.67
C THR A 150 17.86 4.66 2.98
N ALA A 151 17.83 3.34 2.92
CA ALA A 151 16.68 2.51 3.20
C ALA A 151 17.04 1.35 4.15
N TRP A 152 16.08 0.90 4.94
CA TRP A 152 16.22 -0.25 5.85
C TRP A 152 15.37 -1.39 5.31
N PHE A 153 16.00 -2.24 4.48
CA PHE A 153 15.34 -3.38 3.85
C PHE A 153 15.14 -4.51 4.86
N HIS A 154 14.01 -5.18 4.77
CA HIS A 154 13.73 -6.41 5.49
C HIS A 154 13.80 -7.61 4.51
N PRO A 155 14.97 -8.27 4.37
CA PRO A 155 15.33 -9.08 3.21
C PRO A 155 14.60 -10.43 3.08
N VAL A 156 13.70 -10.77 4.00
CA VAL A 156 12.84 -11.97 3.89
C VAL A 156 11.41 -11.63 4.32
N MET A 157 10.49 -12.54 4.01
CA MET A 157 9.13 -12.45 4.53
C MET A 157 9.15 -12.93 6.00
N SER A 158 8.82 -12.05 6.95
CA SER A 158 8.67 -12.31 8.41
C SER A 158 9.85 -11.95 9.32
N GLU A 159 10.83 -12.84 9.52
CA GLU A 159 11.80 -12.72 10.63
C GLU A 159 13.23 -12.56 10.11
N SER A 160 13.72 -11.32 10.10
CA SER A 160 15.14 -11.02 9.87
C SER A 160 15.55 -9.68 10.41
N ASP A 161 16.87 -9.50 10.56
CA ASP A 161 17.44 -8.19 10.81
C ASP A 161 17.25 -7.26 9.60
N TYR A 162 17.01 -5.99 9.89
CA TYR A 162 16.99 -4.95 8.88
C TYR A 162 18.39 -4.74 8.29
N ARG A 163 18.47 -4.71 6.96
CA ARG A 163 19.68 -4.34 6.21
C ARG A 163 19.60 -2.89 5.75
N LYS A 164 20.52 -2.07 6.25
CA LYS A 164 20.72 -0.70 5.76
C LYS A 164 21.41 -0.72 4.40
N GLN A 165 20.83 -0.07 3.41
CA GLN A 165 21.39 0.05 2.05
C GLN A 165 20.88 1.33 1.36
N ARG A 166 21.36 1.63 0.15
CA ARG A 166 20.79 2.71 -0.66
C ARG A 166 19.61 2.19 -1.49
N VAL A 167 18.68 3.08 -1.83
CA VAL A 167 17.55 2.77 -2.71
C VAL A 167 18.02 2.20 -4.06
N SER A 168 19.14 2.69 -4.60
CA SER A 168 19.72 2.21 -5.86
C SER A 168 20.40 0.83 -5.79
N ASP A 169 20.58 0.23 -4.61
CA ASP A 169 21.45 -0.95 -4.42
C ASP A 169 20.81 -2.27 -4.88
N ASN A 170 20.62 -2.43 -6.19
CA ASN A 170 19.98 -3.61 -6.80
C ASN A 170 20.87 -4.87 -6.87
N LYS A 171 22.15 -4.75 -6.51
CA LYS A 171 23.12 -5.87 -6.53
C LYS A 171 23.07 -6.73 -5.26
N GLN A 172 22.52 -6.21 -4.16
CA GLN A 172 22.39 -6.96 -2.92
C GLN A 172 21.43 -8.14 -3.08
N LYS A 173 21.75 -9.28 -2.45
CA LYS A 173 20.90 -10.48 -2.50
C LYS A 173 20.42 -10.86 -1.09
N PRO A 174 19.14 -11.22 -0.91
CA PRO A 174 18.06 -11.00 -1.88
C PRO A 174 17.82 -9.49 -2.12
N ASN A 175 17.44 -9.13 -3.35
CA ASN A 175 16.99 -7.78 -3.70
C ASN A 175 15.47 -7.72 -3.45
N TYR A 176 15.10 -7.68 -2.18
CA TYR A 176 13.74 -7.84 -1.71
C TYR A 176 13.62 -7.13 -0.36
N SER A 177 12.50 -6.44 -0.14
CA SER A 177 12.07 -6.01 1.18
C SER A 177 10.59 -6.26 1.32
N SER A 178 10.18 -6.90 2.42
CA SER A 178 8.79 -6.80 2.86
C SER A 178 8.51 -5.38 3.38
N LEU A 179 7.23 -5.07 3.59
CA LEU A 179 6.76 -3.84 4.22
C LEU A 179 6.52 -4.06 5.73
N PRO A 180 6.63 -3.01 6.56
CA PRO A 180 6.96 -1.63 6.22
C PRO A 180 8.43 -1.42 5.83
N LEU A 181 8.70 -0.49 4.92
CA LEU A 181 10.05 -0.07 4.54
C LEU A 181 10.27 1.40 4.89
N LEU A 182 11.29 1.68 5.71
CA LEU A 182 11.73 3.05 6.00
C LEU A 182 12.80 3.50 5.01
N VAL A 183 12.62 4.71 4.48
CA VAL A 183 13.61 5.45 3.68
C VAL A 183 13.89 6.78 4.37
N LYS A 184 15.17 7.12 4.54
CA LYS A 184 15.63 8.37 5.16
C LYS A 184 16.24 9.27 4.09
N ALA A 185 15.59 10.39 3.86
CA ALA A 185 16.10 11.44 2.98
C ALA A 185 17.33 12.12 3.58
N ASN A 186 18.16 12.74 2.72
CA ASN A 186 19.43 13.34 3.12
C ASN A 186 19.27 14.53 4.10
N ASP A 187 18.10 15.18 4.09
CA ASP A 187 17.71 16.26 5.00
C ASP A 187 17.09 15.76 6.31
N GLY A 188 17.05 14.44 6.52
CA GLY A 188 16.55 13.81 7.74
C GLY A 188 15.06 13.45 7.72
N VAL A 189 14.30 13.79 6.68
CA VAL A 189 12.90 13.37 6.57
C VAL A 189 12.80 11.86 6.43
N ASN A 190 11.87 11.28 7.17
CA ASN A 190 11.50 9.88 7.07
C ASN A 190 10.37 9.70 6.06
N ILE A 191 10.49 8.67 5.23
CA ILE A 191 9.49 8.23 4.27
C ILE A 191 9.23 6.75 4.53
N LEU A 192 8.03 6.42 5.00
CA LEU A 192 7.64 5.03 5.28
C LEU A 192 6.71 4.53 4.18
N LEU A 193 7.11 3.48 3.48
CA LEU A 193 6.24 2.76 2.55
C LEU A 193 5.50 1.65 3.30
N HIS A 194 4.19 1.59 3.13
CA HIS A 194 3.37 0.52 3.71
C HIS A 194 2.08 0.29 2.92
N GLU A 195 1.22 -0.57 3.44
CA GLU A 195 -0.09 -0.88 2.91
C GLU A 195 -1.08 -1.14 4.05
N SER A 196 -2.37 -1.04 3.76
CA SER A 196 -3.44 -1.37 4.71
C SER A 196 -4.65 -1.96 3.97
N ASP A 197 -5.56 -2.58 4.72
CA ASP A 197 -6.72 -3.31 4.18
C ASP A 197 -6.35 -4.43 3.20
N VAL A 198 -5.27 -5.16 3.51
CA VAL A 198 -4.82 -6.32 2.74
C VAL A 198 -5.69 -7.52 3.07
N SER A 199 -6.72 -7.75 2.26
CA SER A 199 -7.64 -8.87 2.39
C SER A 199 -7.91 -9.46 1.01
N ASP A 200 -7.91 -10.79 0.87
CA ASP A 200 -8.14 -11.48 -0.41
C ASP A 200 -7.28 -10.92 -1.57
N TYR A 201 -6.03 -10.53 -1.24
CA TYR A 201 -5.08 -9.91 -2.16
C TYR A 201 -3.66 -10.15 -1.62
N PRO A 202 -2.64 -10.37 -2.48
CA PRO A 202 -1.28 -10.62 -2.01
C PRO A 202 -0.67 -9.36 -1.36
N CYS A 203 0.15 -9.56 -0.32
CA CYS A 203 0.94 -8.48 0.26
C CYS A 203 1.92 -7.92 -0.78
N MET A 204 2.13 -6.60 -0.73
CA MET A 204 3.14 -5.91 -1.51
C MET A 204 4.50 -6.06 -0.84
N SER A 205 5.52 -6.33 -1.65
CA SER A 205 6.93 -6.18 -1.28
C SER A 205 7.59 -5.25 -2.30
N VAL A 206 8.83 -4.83 -2.04
CA VAL A 206 9.56 -3.94 -2.97
C VAL A 206 10.97 -4.45 -3.22
N GLN A 207 11.55 -4.05 -4.35
CA GLN A 207 12.94 -4.31 -4.69
C GLN A 207 13.58 -3.06 -5.30
N SER A 208 14.89 -2.89 -5.15
CA SER A 208 15.62 -1.87 -5.88
C SER A 208 15.56 -2.15 -7.37
N SER A 209 15.15 -1.17 -8.17
CA SER A 209 15.00 -1.35 -9.61
C SER A 209 16.35 -1.61 -10.30
N ILE A 210 16.34 -2.51 -11.28
CA ILE A 210 17.50 -2.80 -12.13
C ILE A 210 17.59 -1.88 -13.35
N ASN A 211 16.47 -1.26 -13.74
CA ASN A 211 16.34 -0.49 -14.98
C ASN A 211 16.27 1.02 -14.71
N GLN A 212 15.99 1.42 -13.47
CA GLN A 212 15.77 2.82 -13.10
C GLN A 212 16.49 3.12 -11.78
N SER A 213 17.39 4.11 -11.79
CA SER A 213 18.07 4.54 -10.55
C SER A 213 17.10 5.17 -9.56
N ASN A 214 17.45 5.17 -8.28
CA ASN A 214 16.69 5.77 -7.17
C ASN A 214 15.21 5.33 -7.14
N THR A 215 14.94 4.09 -7.54
CA THR A 215 13.58 3.57 -7.68
C THR A 215 13.42 2.25 -6.95
N LEU A 216 12.33 2.14 -6.19
CA LEU A 216 11.85 0.86 -5.68
C LEU A 216 10.64 0.41 -6.49
N THR A 217 10.67 -0.82 -6.99
CA THR A 217 9.58 -1.43 -7.76
C THR A 217 8.80 -2.38 -6.85
N ALA A 218 7.47 -2.23 -6.84
CA ALA A 218 6.58 -3.15 -6.16
C ALA A 218 6.56 -4.53 -6.82
N ILE A 219 6.53 -5.57 -6.00
CA ILE A 219 6.43 -6.97 -6.41
C ILE A 219 5.41 -7.69 -5.52
N HIS A 220 4.70 -8.64 -6.12
CA HIS A 220 3.69 -9.45 -5.45
C HIS A 220 3.95 -10.94 -5.73
N PRO A 221 3.73 -11.84 -4.76
CA PRO A 221 3.74 -13.27 -5.04
C PRO A 221 2.64 -13.64 -6.04
N PHE A 222 2.95 -14.53 -6.97
CA PHE A 222 1.94 -15.09 -7.87
C PHE A 222 1.01 -16.05 -7.13
N TYR A 223 -0.24 -16.11 -7.58
CA TYR A 223 -1.32 -16.90 -6.99
C TYR A 223 -0.99 -18.40 -7.03
N PRO A 224 -1.14 -19.13 -5.91
CA PRO A 224 -0.81 -20.55 -5.87
C PRO A 224 -1.71 -21.37 -6.81
N LYS A 225 -1.10 -22.22 -7.63
CA LYS A 225 -1.80 -23.15 -8.53
C LYS A 225 -1.95 -24.52 -7.91
N ALA A 226 -0.89 -24.99 -7.24
CA ALA A 226 -0.87 -26.24 -6.51
C ALA A 226 -0.13 -26.07 -5.19
N THR A 227 -0.70 -26.65 -4.13
CA THR A 227 -0.14 -26.68 -2.79
C THR A 227 -0.25 -28.08 -2.22
N GLU A 228 0.74 -28.49 -1.44
CA GLU A 228 0.69 -29.75 -0.68
C GLU A 228 1.07 -29.51 0.79
N PRO A 229 0.64 -30.38 1.72
CA PRO A 229 1.16 -30.38 3.08
C PRO A 229 2.69 -30.50 3.11
N GLY A 230 3.34 -29.73 3.97
CA GLY A 230 4.79 -29.74 4.15
C GLY A 230 5.25 -28.76 5.22
N GLY A 231 6.50 -28.30 5.13
CA GLY A 231 7.07 -27.35 6.08
C GLY A 231 7.36 -27.97 7.45
N TYR A 232 7.32 -27.14 8.50
CA TYR A 232 7.68 -27.59 9.86
C TYR A 232 6.68 -28.64 10.34
N LYS A 233 7.16 -29.86 10.60
CA LYS A 233 6.35 -31.01 11.04
C LYS A 233 5.09 -31.25 10.18
N ASN A 234 5.13 -30.92 8.89
CA ASN A 234 4.01 -31.08 7.96
C ASN A 234 2.75 -30.21 8.29
N PHE A 235 2.92 -29.10 9.04
CA PHE A 235 1.83 -28.20 9.45
C PHE A 235 1.51 -27.09 8.43
N ASN A 236 2.30 -26.91 7.38
CA ASN A 236 2.13 -25.83 6.41
C ASN A 236 1.60 -26.35 5.07
N MET A 237 1.00 -25.46 4.28
CA MET A 237 0.76 -25.70 2.85
C MET A 237 1.90 -25.07 2.05
N VAL A 238 2.69 -25.90 1.36
CA VAL A 238 3.83 -25.47 0.55
C VAL A 238 3.38 -25.27 -0.89
N VAL A 239 3.63 -24.08 -1.45
CA VAL A 239 3.34 -23.77 -2.86
C VAL A 239 4.32 -24.50 -3.77
N LYS A 240 3.80 -25.35 -4.66
CA LYS A 240 4.60 -26.10 -5.65
C LYS A 240 4.55 -25.50 -7.03
N GLU A 241 3.38 -25.01 -7.41
CA GLU A 241 3.16 -24.33 -8.67
C GLU A 241 2.46 -23.00 -8.43
N ARG A 242 2.78 -22.02 -9.27
CA ARG A 242 2.15 -20.70 -9.27
C ARG A 242 1.50 -20.46 -10.63
N ASN A 243 0.43 -19.69 -10.63
CA ASN A 243 -0.15 -19.15 -11.85
C ASN A 243 0.69 -17.97 -12.37
N ASP A 244 0.29 -17.40 -13.51
CA ASP A 244 0.86 -16.19 -14.13
C ASP A 244 0.10 -14.90 -13.74
N TYR A 245 -0.62 -14.93 -12.62
CA TYR A 245 -1.37 -13.79 -12.08
C TYR A 245 -1.22 -13.71 -10.56
N ILE A 246 -1.45 -12.54 -9.98
CA ILE A 246 -1.21 -12.28 -8.55
C ILE A 246 -2.45 -12.48 -7.69
N ALA A 247 -3.65 -12.28 -8.24
CA ALA A 247 -4.90 -12.47 -7.49
C ALA A 247 -6.06 -12.95 -8.37
N ARG A 248 -6.96 -13.72 -7.74
CA ARG A 248 -8.29 -14.06 -8.22
C ARG A 248 -9.28 -13.58 -7.18
N THR A 249 -10.18 -12.66 -7.53
CA THR A 249 -11.02 -11.99 -6.53
C THR A 249 -12.30 -11.37 -7.10
N SER A 250 -13.21 -10.88 -6.25
CA SER A 250 -14.42 -10.14 -6.63
C SER A 250 -14.13 -8.97 -7.56
N GLY A 251 -14.96 -8.82 -8.61
CA GLY A 251 -14.91 -7.69 -9.55
C GLY A 251 -15.50 -6.39 -9.00
N THR A 252 -16.18 -6.45 -7.86
CA THR A 252 -16.71 -5.28 -7.13
C THR A 252 -16.12 -5.27 -5.73
N ARG A 253 -15.07 -4.46 -5.52
CA ARG A 253 -14.35 -4.38 -4.25
C ARG A 253 -13.48 -3.13 -4.14
N SER A 254 -12.99 -2.88 -2.93
CA SER A 254 -11.81 -2.04 -2.70
C SER A 254 -10.56 -2.91 -2.75
N PHE A 255 -9.49 -2.37 -3.31
CA PHE A 255 -8.14 -2.93 -3.23
C PHE A 255 -7.41 -2.35 -2.01
N PRO A 256 -6.31 -2.99 -1.56
CA PRO A 256 -5.55 -2.49 -0.43
C PRO A 256 -5.06 -1.06 -0.68
N TRP A 257 -4.93 -0.30 0.41
CA TRP A 257 -4.29 1.01 0.36
C TRP A 257 -2.78 0.86 0.16
N ARG A 258 -2.21 1.75 -0.63
CA ARG A 258 -0.77 2.00 -0.72
C ARG A 258 -0.47 3.28 0.05
N ILE A 259 0.50 3.24 0.95
CA ILE A 259 0.77 4.31 1.91
C ILE A 259 2.19 4.83 1.69
N ILE A 260 2.31 6.16 1.63
CA ILE A 260 3.56 6.88 1.75
C ILE A 260 3.42 7.82 2.94
N ALA A 261 3.97 7.42 4.09
CA ALA A 261 3.97 8.24 5.28
C ALA A 261 5.21 9.13 5.32
N PHE A 262 5.08 10.32 5.89
CA PHE A 262 6.18 11.27 6.06
C PHE A 262 6.31 11.67 7.53
N SER A 263 7.54 11.85 7.99
CA SER A 263 7.77 12.55 9.26
C SER A 263 9.08 13.31 9.28
N ALA A 264 9.12 14.40 10.05
CA ALA A 264 10.35 15.15 10.30
C ALA A 264 11.22 14.51 11.39
N SER A 265 10.64 13.71 12.28
CA SER A 265 11.37 13.04 13.36
C SER A 265 10.98 11.57 13.52
N ASP A 266 11.89 10.76 14.04
CA ASP A 266 11.71 9.30 14.13
C ASP A 266 10.57 8.92 15.11
N LYS A 267 10.40 9.69 16.19
CA LYS A 267 9.30 9.50 17.16
C LYS A 267 7.90 9.64 16.54
N ASP A 268 7.77 10.43 15.48
CA ASP A 268 6.47 10.67 14.84
C ASP A 268 6.04 9.46 14.00
N ILE A 269 7.01 8.66 13.50
CA ILE A 269 6.70 7.39 12.82
C ILE A 269 6.09 6.40 13.80
N LEU A 270 6.64 6.31 15.02
CA LEU A 270 6.15 5.38 16.04
C LEU A 270 4.70 5.64 16.46
N ASN A 271 4.24 6.89 16.30
CA ASN A 271 2.87 7.30 16.62
C ASN A 271 1.96 7.32 15.39
N ASN A 272 2.47 7.01 14.20
CA ASN A 272 1.71 7.04 12.96
C ASN A 272 0.65 5.94 12.94
N GLN A 273 -0.64 6.32 12.89
CA GLN A 273 -1.77 5.39 12.91
C GLN A 273 -2.34 5.08 11.52
N LEU A 274 -1.69 5.47 10.42
CA LEU A 274 -2.27 5.37 9.06
C LEU A 274 -2.68 3.95 8.70
N VAL A 275 -1.91 2.94 9.09
CA VAL A 275 -2.24 1.54 8.81
C VAL A 275 -3.58 1.18 9.44
N TRP A 276 -3.80 1.57 10.70
CA TRP A 276 -5.06 1.30 11.40
C TRP A 276 -6.21 2.17 10.86
N LEU A 277 -5.98 3.47 10.64
CA LEU A 277 -6.96 4.42 10.10
C LEU A 277 -7.48 4.04 8.70
N LEU A 278 -6.64 3.38 7.89
CA LEU A 278 -7.00 2.97 6.54
C LEU A 278 -7.58 1.56 6.46
N ALA A 279 -7.62 0.82 7.57
CA ALA A 279 -8.23 -0.50 7.63
C ALA A 279 -9.76 -0.42 7.51
N ASN A 280 -10.38 -1.55 7.19
CA ASN A 280 -11.84 -1.65 7.24
C ASN A 280 -12.36 -1.53 8.68
N ASP A 281 -13.57 -0.97 8.81
CA ASP A 281 -14.28 -0.89 10.08
C ASP A 281 -14.48 -2.28 10.71
N CYS A 282 -14.58 -2.31 12.04
CA CYS A 282 -14.83 -3.53 12.80
C CYS A 282 -16.12 -4.21 12.32
N ARG A 283 -16.03 -5.51 12.01
CA ARG A 283 -17.16 -6.35 11.59
C ARG A 283 -17.75 -7.19 12.72
N ILE A 284 -17.21 -7.06 13.93
CA ILE A 284 -17.67 -7.77 15.14
C ILE A 284 -18.59 -6.82 15.91
N GLN A 285 -19.83 -7.25 16.14
CA GLN A 285 -20.84 -6.43 16.81
C GLN A 285 -20.62 -6.32 18.32
N ASP A 286 -20.31 -7.44 18.98
CA ASP A 286 -19.98 -7.47 20.42
C ASP A 286 -18.52 -7.85 20.60
N THR A 287 -17.75 -6.91 21.15
CA THR A 287 -16.32 -7.05 21.44
C THR A 287 -16.02 -7.16 22.94
N SER A 288 -17.05 -7.24 23.80
CA SER A 288 -16.90 -7.27 25.27
C SER A 288 -16.15 -8.51 25.80
N TRP A 289 -16.14 -9.59 25.04
CA TRP A 289 -15.42 -10.82 25.36
C TRP A 289 -13.93 -10.77 25.00
N ILE A 290 -13.49 -9.79 24.21
CA ILE A 290 -12.09 -9.64 23.81
C ILE A 290 -11.33 -9.00 24.97
N LYS A 291 -10.46 -9.79 25.62
CA LYS A 291 -9.69 -9.35 26.80
C LYS A 291 -8.19 -9.48 26.53
N PRO A 292 -7.44 -8.36 26.40
CA PRO A 292 -5.99 -8.41 26.33
C PRO A 292 -5.38 -8.90 27.65
N GLY A 293 -4.20 -9.51 27.59
CA GLY A 293 -3.56 -10.10 28.76
C GLY A 293 -2.08 -10.42 28.54
N LYS A 294 -1.49 -11.11 29.52
CA LYS A 294 -0.12 -11.61 29.48
C LYS A 294 -0.13 -13.13 29.56
N VAL A 295 0.92 -13.76 29.05
CA VAL A 295 1.08 -15.22 29.05
C VAL A 295 2.37 -15.58 29.78
N ALA A 296 2.28 -16.50 30.74
CA ALA A 296 3.46 -17.22 31.25
C ALA A 296 3.83 -18.27 30.20
N TRP A 297 4.74 -17.90 29.29
CA TRP A 297 4.88 -18.60 28.01
C TRP A 297 5.84 -19.78 28.07
N ASP A 298 5.31 -20.99 27.88
CA ASP A 298 5.97 -22.29 27.95
C ASP A 298 7.12 -22.50 26.95
N TRP A 299 6.91 -22.08 25.71
CA TRP A 299 7.81 -22.42 24.61
C TRP A 299 9.18 -21.74 24.73
N TRP A 300 9.23 -20.47 25.14
CA TRP A 300 10.46 -19.67 25.12
C TRP A 300 11.52 -20.16 26.11
N TYR A 301 11.11 -20.60 27.31
CA TYR A 301 12.03 -21.19 28.30
C TYR A 301 12.17 -22.72 28.15
N GLY A 302 11.55 -23.30 27.11
CA GLY A 302 11.67 -24.72 26.78
C GLY A 302 11.13 -25.66 27.84
N LEU A 303 10.14 -25.23 28.65
CA LEU A 303 9.60 -25.99 29.78
C LEU A 303 10.65 -26.43 30.81
N ASN A 304 11.80 -25.75 30.86
CA ASN A 304 12.94 -26.13 31.70
C ASN A 304 12.83 -25.57 33.13
N LEU A 305 11.83 -26.05 33.88
CA LEU A 305 11.60 -25.64 35.27
C LEU A 305 12.66 -26.25 36.21
N SER A 306 13.11 -25.46 37.19
CA SER A 306 14.02 -25.91 38.25
C SER A 306 13.37 -25.78 39.63
N GLY A 307 13.81 -26.61 40.59
CA GLY A 307 13.28 -26.60 41.96
C GLY A 307 11.91 -27.24 42.15
N VAL A 308 11.39 -27.94 41.14
CA VAL A 308 10.12 -28.68 41.19
C VAL A 308 10.33 -30.13 41.60
N ASN A 309 9.30 -30.77 42.17
CA ASN A 309 9.31 -32.17 42.61
C ASN A 309 8.74 -33.16 41.57
N PHE A 310 8.61 -32.73 40.32
CA PHE A 310 8.15 -33.53 39.17
C PHE A 310 9.09 -33.32 37.98
N GLU A 311 9.03 -34.22 36.99
CA GLU A 311 9.79 -34.06 35.74
C GLU A 311 9.14 -33.01 34.85
N ALA A 312 9.88 -31.94 34.53
CA ALA A 312 9.40 -30.85 33.71
C ALA A 312 9.30 -31.26 32.23
N GLY A 313 8.22 -30.85 31.55
CA GLY A 313 8.00 -31.16 30.13
C GLY A 313 6.57 -30.93 29.67
N ILE A 314 6.19 -31.48 28.51
CA ILE A 314 4.82 -31.36 27.98
C ILE A 314 3.89 -32.32 28.76
N ASN A 315 3.53 -31.93 29.98
CA ASN A 315 2.72 -32.73 30.88
C ASN A 315 1.85 -31.87 31.82
N THR A 316 0.87 -32.50 32.46
CA THR A 316 -0.12 -31.82 33.31
C THR A 316 0.50 -31.08 34.49
N GLU A 317 1.50 -31.65 35.16
CA GLU A 317 2.10 -31.02 36.33
C GLU A 317 2.88 -29.76 35.98
N THR A 318 3.57 -29.75 34.83
CA THR A 318 4.28 -28.58 34.32
C THR A 318 3.32 -27.44 33.95
N TYR A 319 2.18 -27.72 33.32
CA TYR A 319 1.21 -26.68 32.95
C TYR A 319 0.33 -26.19 34.10
N LYS A 320 0.22 -26.98 35.18
CA LYS A 320 -0.45 -26.54 36.42
C LYS A 320 0.42 -25.59 37.25
N TYR A 321 1.74 -25.79 37.21
CA TYR A 321 2.73 -24.96 37.90
C TYR A 321 2.84 -23.57 37.26
#